data_AF-A0A2V6J7M4-F1
#
_entry.id   AF-A0A2V6J7M4-F1
#
_cell.length_a   1.000
_cell.length_b   1.000
_cell.length_c   1.000
_cell.angle_alpha   90.00
_cell.angle_beta   90.00
_cell.angle_gamma   90.00
#
_symmetry.space_group_name_H-M   'P 1'
#
loop_
_entity.id
_entity.type
_entity.pdbx_description
1 polymer ?
#
loop_
_entity_poly.entity_id
_entity_poly.type
_entity_poly.pdbx_seq_one_letter_code
_entity_poly.pdbx_strand_id
1 'polypeptide(L)' 'KLGANAWPVLLPLGSEDQLRGQLDVINKKAIIYSENDQLGSTYEVTDVPKEYVERVDKAYNQLVEQVSNLDDDVAH' A
#
# COMPACT_ATOMS: atom_id res chain seq x y z
N LYS A 1 20.94 -4.84 12.15
CA LYS A 1 19.90 -3.99 11.52
C LYS A 1 20.26 -3.90 10.05
N LEU A 2 19.44 -4.47 9.17
CA LEU A 2 19.59 -4.22 7.74
C LEU A 2 19.27 -2.74 7.55
N GLY A 3 20.22 -1.94 7.06
CA GLY A 3 20.04 -0.51 6.79
C GLY A 3 19.11 -0.23 5.62
N ALA A 4 18.15 -1.12 5.36
CA ALA A 4 17.15 -0.96 4.33
C ALA A 4 16.04 -0.09 4.90
N ASN A 5 15.86 1.06 4.27
CA ASN A 5 14.69 1.89 4.51
C ASN A 5 13.45 1.11 4.03
N ALA A 6 12.54 0.78 4.94
CA ALA A 6 11.32 0.05 4.61
C ALA A 6 10.20 1.04 4.33
N TRP A 7 9.83 1.22 3.06
CA TRP A 7 8.68 2.03 2.67
C TRP A 7 7.48 1.14 2.36
N PRO A 8 6.27 1.50 2.84
CA PRO A 8 5.11 0.66 2.65
C PRO A 8 4.64 0.72 1.21
N VAL A 9 4.72 -0.43 0.53
CA VAL A 9 4.06 -0.67 -0.77
C VAL A 9 2.59 -1.05 -0.59
N LEU A 10 2.22 -1.49 0.61
CA LEU A 10 0.86 -1.84 1.01
C LEU A 10 0.54 -1.18 2.35
N LEU A 11 -0.69 -0.70 2.49
CA LEU A 11 -1.26 -0.24 3.77
C LEU A 11 -2.48 -1.10 4.12
N PRO A 12 -2.78 -1.34 5.41
CA PRO A 12 -3.97 -2.08 5.78
C PRO A 12 -5.25 -1.27 5.50
N LEU A 13 -6.26 -1.92 4.92
CA LEU A 13 -7.62 -1.39 4.86
C LEU A 13 -8.37 -1.88 6.10
N GLY A 14 -8.48 -0.99 7.10
CA GLY A 14 -8.97 -1.32 8.44
C GLY A 14 -7.85 -1.72 9.40
N SER A 15 -8.22 -2.30 10.54
CA SER A 15 -7.31 -2.72 11.61
C SER A 15 -7.94 -3.82 12.44
N GLU A 16 -7.14 -4.71 13.01
CA GLU A 16 -7.60 -5.80 13.89
C GLU A 16 -8.74 -6.61 13.25
N ASP A 17 -9.87 -6.72 13.94
CA ASP A 17 -11.11 -7.38 13.50
C ASP A 17 -11.84 -6.64 12.37
N GLN A 18 -11.49 -5.38 12.11
CA GLN A 18 -11.97 -4.59 10.97
C GLN A 18 -11.03 -4.66 9.76
N LEU A 19 -9.97 -5.49 9.80
CA LEU A 19 -9.09 -5.68 8.66
C LEU A 19 -9.82 -6.44 7.55
N ARG A 20 -10.11 -5.73 6.45
CA ARG A 20 -10.90 -6.25 5.33
C ARG A 20 -10.17 -6.26 3.99
N GLY A 21 -8.89 -5.88 3.99
CA GLY A 21 -8.12 -5.80 2.76
C GLY A 21 -6.81 -5.03 2.89
N GLN A 22 -6.30 -4.62 1.73
CA GLN A 22 -5.07 -3.85 1.59
C GLN A 22 -5.28 -2.68 0.64
N LEU A 23 -4.51 -1.62 0.84
CA LEU A 23 -4.39 -0.48 -0.06
C LEU A 23 -3.06 -0.60 -0.77
N ASP A 24 -3.11 -0.79 -2.08
CA ASP A 24 -1.96 -0.78 -2.95
C ASP A 24 -1.49 0.65 -3.18
N VAL A 25 -0.33 0.98 -2.62
CA VAL A 25 0.25 2.33 -2.70
C VAL A 25 0.76 2.62 -4.11
N ILE A 26 1.29 1.60 -4.80
CA ILE A 26 1.90 1.75 -6.12
C ILE A 26 0.82 2.00 -7.16
N ASN A 27 -0.23 1.17 -7.17
CA ASN A 27 -1.32 1.27 -8.14
C ASN A 27 -2.43 2.23 -7.71
N LYS A 28 -2.38 2.73 -6.47
CA LYS A 28 -3.42 3.57 -5.84
C LYS A 28 -4.80 2.93 -5.93
N LYS A 29 -4.89 1.66 -5.50
CA LYS A 29 -6.13 0.86 -5.49
C LYS A 29 -6.37 0.23 -4.13
N ALA A 30 -7.62 -0.12 -3.85
CA ALA A 30 -7.99 -0.94 -2.70
C ALA A 30 -8.26 -2.37 -3.16
N ILE A 31 -7.63 -3.33 -2.49
CA ILE A 31 -7.86 -4.77 -2.64
C ILE A 31 -8.72 -5.18 -1.45
N ILE A 32 -9.99 -5.53 -1.71
CA ILE A 32 -10.96 -5.91 -0.69
C ILE A 32 -11.12 -7.42 -0.72
N TYR A 33 -10.96 -8.07 0.43
CA TYR A 33 -11.11 -9.52 0.54
C TYR A 33 -12.59 -9.91 0.58
N SER A 34 -12.93 -11.00 -0.10
CA SER A 34 -14.28 -11.57 -0.03
C SER A 34 -14.53 -12.19 1.35
N GLU A 35 -15.62 -11.81 2.00
CA GLU A 35 -16.05 -12.37 3.30
C GLU A 35 -16.57 -13.81 3.17
N ASN A 36 -16.94 -14.24 1.96
CA ASN A 36 -17.61 -15.52 1.70
C ASN A 36 -16.65 -16.67 1.39
N ASP A 37 -15.34 -16.39 1.32
CA ASP A 37 -14.32 -17.39 0.98
C ASP A 37 -13.50 -17.73 2.23
N GLN A 38 -13.60 -18.97 2.72
CA GLN A 38 -12.90 -19.44 3.94
C GLN A 38 -11.37 -19.31 3.87
N LEU A 39 -10.81 -19.05 2.69
CA LEU A 39 -9.38 -18.88 2.42
C LEU A 39 -9.02 -17.50 1.84
N GLY A 40 -9.98 -16.55 1.74
CA GLY A 40 -9.72 -15.23 1.12
C GLY A 40 -9.22 -15.31 -0.32
N SER A 41 -9.59 -16.37 -1.07
CA SER A 41 -9.06 -16.65 -2.41
C SER A 41 -9.65 -15.76 -3.51
N THR A 42 -10.69 -15.00 -3.20
CA THR A 42 -11.31 -14.00 -4.08
C THR A 42 -11.18 -12.61 -3.48
N TYR A 43 -10.86 -11.63 -4.32
CA TYR A 43 -10.74 -10.23 -3.96
C TYR A 43 -11.32 -9.33 -5.05
N GLU A 44 -11.73 -8.14 -4.65
CA GLU A 44 -12.15 -7.06 -5.55
C GLU A 44 -11.11 -5.95 -5.55
N VAL A 45 -10.80 -5.42 -6.73
CA VAL A 45 -9.96 -4.23 -6.88
C VAL A 45 -10.86 -3.03 -7.15
N THR A 46 -10.80 -2.05 -6.25
CA THR A 46 -11.62 -0.84 -6.29
C THR A 46 -10.76 0.41 -6.16
N ASP A 47 -11.37 1.58 -6.32
CA ASP A 47 -10.70 2.84 -5.99
C ASP A 47 -10.47 2.95 -4.48
N VAL A 48 -9.41 3.66 -4.10
CA VAL A 48 -9.09 3.90 -2.69
C VAL A 48 -10.27 4.65 -2.03
N PRO A 49 -10.81 4.15 -0.90
CA PRO A 49 -11.88 4.86 -0.21
C PRO A 49 -11.42 6.25 0.22
N LYS A 50 -12.34 7.22 0.17
CA LYS A 50 -12.02 8.65 0.33
C LYS A 50 -11.23 8.96 1.59
N GLU A 51 -11.53 8.29 2.67
CA GLU A 51 -10.87 8.43 3.98
C GLU A 51 -9.42 7.94 4.01
N TYR A 52 -9.00 7.13 3.03
CA TYR A 52 -7.64 6.61 2.91
C TYR A 52 -6.80 7.28 1.81
N VAL A 53 -7.43 8.08 0.93
CA VAL A 53 -6.73 8.71 -0.22
C VAL A 53 -5.50 9.49 0.22
N GLU A 54 -5.63 10.37 1.21
CA GLU A 54 -4.51 11.18 1.70
C GLU A 54 -3.36 10.32 2.24
N ARG A 55 -3.70 9.22 2.94
CA ARG A 55 -2.71 8.30 3.49
C ARG A 55 -1.96 7.55 2.40
N VAL A 56 -2.67 7.10 1.37
CA VAL A 56 -2.08 6.42 0.21
C VAL A 56 -1.21 7.38 -0.58
N ASP A 57 -1.67 8.61 -0.83
CA ASP A 57 -0.90 9.62 -1.55
C ASP A 57 0.38 10.01 -0.80
N LYS A 58 0.31 10.17 0.53
CA LYS A 58 1.48 10.42 1.35
C LYS A 58 2.50 9.28 1.24
N ALA A 59 2.04 8.03 1.35
CA ALA A 59 2.91 6.86 1.23
C ALA A 59 3.53 6.74 -0.17
N TYR A 60 2.76 7.04 -1.21
CA TYR A 60 3.23 7.04 -2.60
C TYR A 60 4.30 8.11 -2.82
N ASN A 61 4.07 9.33 -2.37
CA ASN A 61 5.05 10.42 -2.51
C ASN A 61 6.35 10.09 -1.77
N GLN A 62 6.26 9.51 -0.56
CA GLN A 62 7.44 9.05 0.18
C GLN A 62 8.17 7.93 -0.56
N LEU A 63 7.43 6.98 -1.16
CA LEU A 63 8.04 5.91 -1.95
C LEU A 63 8.77 6.49 -3.18
N VAL A 64 8.14 7.38 -3.93
CA VAL A 64 8.72 8.02 -5.13
C VAL A 64 9.95 8.85 -4.80
N GLU A 65 9.86 9.73 -3.79
CA GLU A 65 11.00 10.56 -3.35
C GLU A 65 12.24 9.71 -3.07
N GLN A 66 12.04 8.54 -2.47
CA GLN A 66 13.13 7.69 -2.02
C GLN A 66 13.68 6.80 -3.12
N VAL A 67 12.82 6.35 -4.04
CA VAL A 67 13.26 5.70 -5.28
C VAL A 67 14.12 6.68 -6.09
N SER A 68 13.71 7.95 -6.21
CA SER A 68 14.49 8.98 -6.90
C SER A 68 15.85 9.23 -6.23
N ASN A 69 15.88 9.36 -4.90
CA ASN A 69 17.15 9.56 -4.18
C ASN A 69 18.12 8.38 -4.36
N LEU A 70 17.61 7.14 -4.39
CA LEU A 70 18.44 5.96 -4.60
C LEU A 70 19.03 5.90 -6.02
N ASP A 71 18.28 6.34 -7.03
CA ASP A 71 18.76 6.40 -8.41
C ASP A 71 19.87 7.45 -8.57
N ASP A 72 19.69 8.63 -7.96
CA ASP A 72 20.71 9.68 -7.92
C ASP A 72 22.00 9.23 -7.22
N ASP A 73 21.90 8.42 -6.16
CA ASP A 73 23.05 7.84 -5.45
C ASP A 73 23.79 6.75 -6.27
N VAL A 74 23.11 6.07 -7.20
CA VAL A 74 23.69 5.04 -8.08
C VAL A 74 24.33 5.65 -9.34
N ALA A 75 23.92 6.84 -9.73
CA ALA A 75 24.44 7.56 -10.89
C ALA A 75 25.82 8.23 -10.67
N HIS A 76 26.46 8.02 -9.51
CA HIS A 76 27.80 8.54 -9.17
C HIS A 76 28.80 7.41 -8.92
#